data_AF-A0A522XGX8-F1
#
_entry.id   AF-A0A522XGX8-F1
#
_cell.length_a   1.000
_cell.length_b   1.000
_cell.length_c   1.000
_cell.angle_alpha   90.00
_cell.angle_beta   90.00
_cell.angle_gamma   90.00
#
_symmetry.space_group_name_H-M   'P 1'
#
loop_
_entity.id
_entity.type
_entity.pdbx_description
1 polymer ?
#
loop_
_entity_poly.entity_id
_entity_poly.type
_entity_poly.pdbx_seq_one_letter_code
_entity_poly.pdbx_strand_id
1 'polypeptide(L)' 'MQQGLSQGLEQGLQREISLVIRLLVGRFGPLSPELEQQVRSLTIDQVEALAVNLLQLDSREDLERWLEELR' A
#
# COMPACT_ATOMS: atom_id res chain seq x y z
N MET A 1 20.77 20.39 2.18
CA MET A 1 21.07 18.99 1.80
C MET A 1 20.08 18.02 2.46
N GLN A 2 19.97 17.97 3.80
CA GLN A 2 19.07 17.02 4.49
C GLN A 2 17.57 17.19 4.15
N GLN A 3 17.09 18.44 4.01
CA GLN A 3 15.68 18.70 3.66
C GLN A 3 15.26 18.13 2.30
N GLY A 4 16.13 18.20 1.28
CA GLY A 4 15.81 17.69 -0.06
C GLY A 4 15.71 16.16 -0.10
N LEU A 5 16.53 15.46 0.70
CA LEU A 5 16.46 14.00 0.83
C LEU A 5 15.18 13.57 1.54
N SER A 6 14.83 14.21 2.65
CA SER A 6 13.59 13.92 3.39
C SER A 6 12.34 14.17 2.53
N GLN A 7 12.29 15.29 1.80
CA GLN A 7 11.19 15.57 0.86
C GLN A 7 11.12 14.54 -0.28
N GLY A 8 12.26 14.13 -0.82
CA GLY A 8 12.30 13.10 -1.86
C GLY A 8 11.77 11.75 -1.37
N LEU A 9 12.13 11.34 -0.16
CA LEU A 9 11.66 10.09 0.45
C LEU A 9 10.15 10.14 0.73
N GLU A 10 9.65 11.23 1.28
CA GLU A 10 8.21 11.41 1.54
C GLU A 10 7.40 11.40 0.24
N GLN A 11 7.87 12.10 -0.79
CA GLN A 11 7.24 12.10 -2.11
C GLN A 11 7.27 10.71 -2.78
N GLY A 12 8.37 9.96 -2.61
CA GLY A 12 8.51 8.58 -3.07
C GLY A 12 7.44 7.68 -2.42
N LEU A 13 7.38 7.68 -1.10
CA LEU A 13 6.40 6.92 -0.32
C LEU A 13 4.95 7.23 -0.74
N GLN A 14 4.60 8.51 -0.86
CA GLN A 14 3.24 8.90 -1.27
C GLN A 14 2.88 8.41 -2.69
N ARG A 15 3.86 8.42 -3.61
CA ARG A 15 3.67 7.91 -4.98
C ARG A 15 3.49 6.40 -5.00
N GLU A 16 4.25 5.66 -4.19
CA GLU A 16 4.16 4.21 -4.08
C GLU A 16 2.84 3.76 -3.46
N ILE A 17 2.42 4.37 -2.34
CA ILE A 17 1.10 4.14 -1.74
C ILE A 17 -0.01 4.37 -2.77
N SER A 18 0.06 5.48 -3.52
CA SER A 18 -0.93 5.81 -4.56
C SER A 18 -0.93 4.81 -5.72
N LEU A 19 0.21 4.20 -6.04
CA LEU A 19 0.29 3.13 -7.03
C LEU A 19 -0.37 1.86 -6.50
N VAL A 20 -0.05 1.44 -5.27
CA VAL A 20 -0.62 0.26 -4.64
C VAL A 20 -2.15 0.38 -4.52
N ILE A 21 -2.67 1.52 -4.10
CA ILE A 21 -4.13 1.77 -4.04
C ILE A 21 -4.78 1.58 -5.42
N ARG A 22 -4.16 2.10 -6.50
CA ARG A 22 -4.69 1.91 -7.87
C ARG A 22 -4.65 0.45 -8.31
N LEU A 23 -3.60 -0.30 -7.95
CA LEU A 23 -3.51 -1.74 -8.24
C LEU A 23 -4.60 -2.52 -7.50
N LEU A 24 -4.82 -2.21 -6.22
CA LEU A 24 -5.87 -2.81 -5.40
C LEU A 24 -7.27 -2.51 -5.97
N VAL A 25 -7.54 -1.26 -6.34
CA VAL A 25 -8.80 -0.89 -6.99
C VAL A 25 -8.98 -1.60 -8.33
N GLY A 26 -7.89 -1.74 -9.11
CA GLY A 26 -7.91 -2.46 -10.37
C GLY A 26 -8.19 -3.96 -10.22
N ARG A 27 -7.68 -4.60 -9.16
CA ARG A 27 -7.83 -6.04 -8.92
C ARG A 27 -9.14 -6.39 -8.22
N PHE A 28 -9.50 -5.64 -7.18
CA PHE A 28 -10.58 -5.96 -6.27
C PHE A 28 -11.78 -5.00 -6.35
N GLY A 29 -11.75 -4.01 -7.25
CA GLY A 29 -12.73 -2.93 -7.29
C GLY A 29 -12.53 -1.90 -6.17
N PRO A 30 -13.43 -0.91 -6.03
CA PRO A 30 -13.30 0.17 -5.04
C PRO A 30 -13.05 -0.34 -3.63
N LEU A 31 -12.10 0.30 -2.93
CA LEU A 31 -11.78 0.03 -1.54
C LEU A 31 -12.75 0.77 -0.62
N SER A 32 -13.03 0.21 0.55
CA SER A 32 -13.69 0.98 1.60
C SER A 32 -12.74 2.05 2.16
N PRO A 33 -13.26 3.14 2.76
CA PRO A 33 -12.43 4.17 3.38
C PRO A 33 -11.47 3.60 4.44
N GLU A 34 -11.92 2.60 5.20
CA GLU A 34 -11.14 1.96 6.26
C GLU A 34 -9.96 1.16 5.69
N LEU A 35 -10.18 0.47 4.57
CA LEU A 35 -9.13 -0.32 3.91
C LEU A 35 -8.12 0.59 3.22
N GLU A 36 -8.60 1.67 2.57
CA GLU A 36 -7.71 2.68 1.99
C GLU A 36 -6.84 3.35 3.05
N GLN A 37 -7.41 3.69 4.21
CA GLN A 37 -6.67 4.31 5.31
C GLN A 37 -5.59 3.38 5.88
N GLN A 38 -5.86 2.08 5.96
CA GLN A 38 -4.85 1.08 6.38
C GLN A 38 -3.67 1.03 5.41
N VAL A 39 -3.94 1.00 4.11
CA VAL A 39 -2.89 1.02 3.07
C VAL A 39 -2.08 2.32 3.13
N ARG A 40 -2.72 3.46 3.41
CA ARG A 40 -2.04 4.76 3.58
C ARG A 40 -1.16 4.86 4.82
N SER A 41 -1.41 4.03 5.84
CA SER A 41 -0.61 3.97 7.06
C SER A 41 0.60 3.04 7.00
N LEU A 42 0.78 2.30 5.89
CA LEU A 42 1.89 1.37 5.73
C LEU A 42 3.23 2.10 5.62
N THR A 43 4.27 1.47 6.15
CA THR A 43 5.67 1.88 5.92
C THR A 43 6.08 1.59 4.48
N ILE A 44 7.19 2.19 4.02
CA ILE A 44 7.71 1.95 2.67
C ILE A 44 7.94 0.45 2.41
N ASP A 45 8.59 -0.26 3.34
CA ASP A 45 8.87 -1.69 3.20
C ASP A 45 7.57 -2.53 3.11
N GLN A 46 6.52 -2.13 3.84
CA GLN A 46 5.22 -2.78 3.78
C GLN A 46 4.50 -2.50 2.45
N VAL A 47 4.62 -1.28 1.91
CA VAL A 47 4.04 -0.93 0.61
C VAL A 47 4.72 -1.72 -0.51
N GLU A 48 6.05 -1.83 -0.48
CA GLU A 48 6.81 -2.65 -1.42
C GLU A 48 6.44 -4.14 -1.31
N ALA A 49 6.34 -4.66 -0.08
CA ALA A 49 5.92 -6.03 0.16
C ALA A 49 4.49 -6.29 -0.34
N LEU A 50 3.56 -5.36 -0.11
CA LEU A 50 2.19 -5.47 -0.60
C LEU A 50 2.16 -5.49 -2.13
N ALA A 51 2.93 -4.64 -2.81
CA ALA A 51 2.99 -4.59 -4.27
C ALA A 51 3.45 -5.92 -4.89
N VAL A 52 4.43 -6.59 -4.27
CA VAL A 52 4.90 -7.92 -4.70
C VAL A 52 3.87 -9.00 -4.40
N ASN A 53 3.32 -9.01 -3.18
CA ASN A 53 2.34 -10.02 -2.75
C ASN A 53 1.02 -9.90 -3.50
N LEU A 54 0.65 -8.72 -4.00
CA LEU A 54 -0.56 -8.50 -4.80
C LEU A 54 -0.63 -9.40 -6.05
N LEU A 55 0.52 -9.86 -6.54
CA LEU A 55 0.59 -10.82 -7.65
C LEU A 55 0.12 -12.23 -7.24
N GLN A 56 0.13 -12.54 -5.94
CA GLN A 56 -0.21 -13.85 -5.35
C GLN A 56 -1.54 -13.84 -4.56
N LEU A 57 -2.16 -12.68 -4.33
CA LEU A 57 -3.44 -12.60 -3.60
C LEU A 57 -4.61 -13.02 -4.49
N ASP A 58 -5.33 -14.07 -4.14
CA ASP A 58 -6.43 -14.60 -4.96
C ASP A 58 -7.76 -13.91 -4.67
N SER A 59 -7.94 -13.36 -3.46
CA SER A 59 -9.18 -12.69 -3.07
C SER A 59 -8.99 -11.44 -2.19
N ARG A 60 -10.11 -10.75 -1.91
CA ARG A 60 -10.13 -9.61 -0.99
C ARG A 60 -9.90 -10.05 0.45
N GLU A 61 -10.37 -11.22 0.83
CA GLU A 61 -10.15 -11.81 2.15
C GLU A 61 -8.67 -12.11 2.40
N ASP A 62 -7.91 -12.51 1.37
CA ASP A 62 -6.45 -12.69 1.48
C ASP A 62 -5.74 -11.37 1.77
N LEU A 63 -6.17 -10.28 1.12
CA LEU A 63 -5.65 -8.93 1.38
C LEU A 63 -5.94 -8.49 2.81
N GLU A 64 -7.17 -8.65 3.27
CA GLU A 64 -7.58 -8.24 4.63
C GLU A 64 -6.77 -9.00 5.68
N ARG A 65 -6.61 -10.32 5.51
CA ARG A 65 -5.77 -11.14 6.39
C ARG A 65 -4.32 -10.68 6.39
N TRP A 66 -3.74 -10.42 5.22
CA TRP A 66 -2.36 -9.95 5.11
C TRP A 66 -2.15 -8.62 5.84
N LEU A 67 -3.11 -7.68 5.73
CA LEU A 67 -3.06 -6.40 6.44
C LEU A 67 -3.21 -6.55 7.96
N GLU A 68 -3.99 -7.53 8.42
CA GLU A 68 -4.10 -7.86 9.85
C GLU A 68 -2.79 -8.43 10.41
N GLU A 69 -2.07 -9.26 9.65
CA GLU A 69 -0.77 -9.84 10.04
C GLU A 69 0.36 -8.80 10.18
N LEU A 70 0.20 -7.61 9.59
CA LEU A 70 1.15 -6.51 9.70
C LEU A 70 1.04 -5.68 10.98
N ARG A 71 -0.01 -5.89 11.78
CA ARG A 71 -0.22 -5.19 13.06
C ARG A 71 0.55 -5.85 14.20
#